data_AF-A0A7K6JHK4-F1
#
_entry.id   AF-A0A7K6JHK4-F1
#
_cell.length_a   1.000
_cell.length_b   1.000
_cell.length_c   1.000
_cell.angle_alpha   90.00
_cell.angle_beta   90.00
_cell.angle_gamma   90.00
#
_symmetry.space_group_name_H-M   'P 1'
#
loop_
_entity.id
_entity.type
_entity.pdbx_description
1 polymer ?
#
loop_
_entity_poly.entity_id
_entity_poly.type
_entity_poly.pdbx_seq_one_letter_code
_entity_poly.pdbx_strand_id
1 'polypeptide(L)'
;LQKLLGTINWIRSLLGITTEELSPLFQLLKGDPDLSSPRQLTKTAQKALETVSDEINKSFATLQNPDLPLRLFLILRSFQPYALIGQCDVQEHRLWLL
;
A
#
# COMPACT_ATOMS: atom_id res chain seq x y z
N LEU A 1 -17.21 8.50 -3.02
CA LEU A 1 -16.07 8.07 -3.86
C LEU A 1 -14.76 8.78 -3.51
N GLN A 2 -14.69 10.12 -3.55
CA GLN A 2 -13.44 10.86 -3.29
C GLN A 2 -12.75 10.49 -1.96
N LYS A 3 -13.52 10.40 -0.85
CA LYS A 3 -12.99 9.97 0.45
C LYS A 3 -12.33 8.58 0.40
N LEU A 4 -12.99 7.61 -0.23
CA LEU A 4 -12.46 6.26 -0.41
C LEU A 4 -11.14 6.27 -1.18
N LEU A 5 -11.07 7.01 -2.29
CA LEU A 5 -9.85 7.11 -3.09
C LEU A 5 -8.73 7.87 -2.38
N GLY A 6 -9.07 8.83 -1.52
CA GLY A 6 -8.12 9.44 -0.59
C GLY A 6 -7.51 8.41 0.37
N THR A 7 -8.34 7.58 1.00
CA THR A 7 -7.88 6.50 1.89
C THR A 7 -7.02 5.48 1.15
N ILE A 8 -7.44 5.03 -0.04
CA ILE A 8 -6.67 4.08 -0.86
C ILE A 8 -5.32 4.68 -1.29
N ASN A 9 -5.29 5.96 -1.68
CA ASN A 9 -4.04 6.65 -1.99
C ASN A 9 -3.09 6.73 -0.80
N TRP A 10 -3.62 6.92 0.41
CA TRP A 10 -2.81 6.98 1.62
C TRP A 10 -2.14 5.64 1.94
N ILE A 11 -2.86 4.52 1.82
CA ILE A 11 -2.32 3.18 2.10
C ILE A 11 -1.51 2.58 0.94
N ARG A 12 -1.58 3.14 -0.27
CA ARG A 12 -0.98 2.56 -1.48
C ARG A 12 0.51 2.20 -1.30
N SER A 13 1.29 3.08 -0.66
CA SER A 13 2.73 2.88 -0.45
C SER A 13 3.02 1.65 0.41
N LEU A 14 2.11 1.31 1.34
CA LEU A 14 2.24 0.13 2.19
C LEU A 14 1.87 -1.16 1.44
N LEU A 15 0.89 -1.08 0.53
CA LEU A 15 0.35 -2.24 -0.18
C LEU A 15 1.16 -2.62 -1.43
N GLY A 16 2.11 -1.80 -1.86
CA GLY A 16 2.88 -2.04 -3.09
C GLY A 16 2.07 -1.96 -4.39
N ILE A 17 0.84 -1.41 -4.35
CA ILE A 17 -0.06 -1.32 -5.51
C ILE A 17 0.41 -0.20 -6.44
N THR A 18 0.46 -0.50 -7.73
CA THR A 18 0.88 0.46 -8.76
C THR A 18 -0.20 1.48 -9.08
N THR A 19 0.20 2.60 -9.71
CA THR A 19 -0.76 3.61 -10.20
C THR A 19 -1.63 3.04 -11.32
N GLU A 20 -1.12 2.11 -12.12
CA GLU A 20 -1.85 1.50 -13.23
C GLU A 20 -3.02 0.64 -12.73
N GLU A 21 -2.79 -0.16 -11.70
CA GLU A 21 -3.82 -1.00 -11.06
C GLU A 21 -4.97 -0.17 -10.47
N LEU A 22 -4.67 1.03 -9.94
CA LEU A 22 -5.67 1.94 -9.39
C LEU A 22 -6.29 2.89 -10.44
N SER A 23 -5.74 2.94 -11.66
CA SER A 23 -6.19 3.86 -12.72
C SER A 23 -7.71 3.82 -12.98
N PRO A 24 -8.37 2.64 -13.03
CA PRO A 24 -9.82 2.57 -13.22
C PRO A 24 -10.62 3.30 -12.15
N LEU A 25 -10.10 3.38 -10.92
CA LEU A 25 -10.75 4.09 -9.83
C LEU A 25 -10.65 5.62 -9.98
N PHE A 26 -9.52 6.14 -10.44
CA PHE A 26 -9.38 7.57 -10.71
C PHE A 26 -10.20 8.02 -11.91
N GLN A 27 -10.44 7.13 -12.88
CA GLN A 27 -11.32 7.43 -14.00
C GLN A 27 -12.75 7.73 -13.53
N LEU A 28 -13.20 7.10 -12.43
CA LEU A 28 -14.50 7.40 -11.84
C LEU A 28 -14.60 8.81 -11.28
N LEU A 29 -13.48 9.49 -10.99
CA LEU A 29 -13.45 10.89 -10.54
C LEU A 29 -13.57 11.89 -11.68
N LYS A 30 -13.28 11.48 -12.93
CA LYS A 30 -13.43 12.35 -14.11
C LYS A 30 -14.93 12.61 -14.37
N GLY A 31 -15.24 13.77 -14.94
CA GLY A 31 -16.61 14.20 -15.23
C GLY A 31 -17.05 15.37 -14.34
N ASP A 32 -18.33 15.39 -13.98
CA ASP A 32 -18.93 16.45 -13.17
C ASP A 32 -18.20 16.62 -11.82
N PRO A 33 -17.73 17.82 -11.45
CA PRO A 33 -17.10 18.07 -10.15
C PRO A 33 -18.07 17.99 -8.97
N ASP A 34 -19.39 18.02 -9.20
CA ASP A 34 -20.37 17.90 -8.13
C ASP A 34 -20.24 16.55 -7.39
N LEU A 35 -20.28 16.64 -6.06
CA LEU A 35 -20.26 15.50 -5.15
C LEU A 35 -21.55 14.70 -5.22
N SER A 36 -22.66 15.34 -5.60
CA SER A 36 -23.97 14.71 -5.69
C SER A 36 -24.21 13.99 -7.02
N SER A 37 -23.36 14.24 -8.03
CA SER A 37 -23.44 13.60 -9.33
C SER A 37 -23.36 12.07 -9.19
N PRO A 38 -24.28 11.32 -9.80
CA PRO A 38 -24.24 9.87 -9.77
C PRO A 38 -22.96 9.36 -10.46
N ARG A 39 -22.30 8.40 -9.83
CA ARG A 39 -21.13 7.70 -10.40
C ARG A 39 -21.37 6.20 -10.26
N GLN A 40 -21.24 5.47 -11.36
CA GLN A 40 -21.41 4.02 -11.36
C GLN A 40 -20.06 3.32 -11.32
N LEU A 41 -19.98 2.27 -10.49
CA LEU A 41 -18.79 1.43 -10.42
C LEU A 41 -18.73 0.58 -11.70
N THR A 42 -17.68 0.78 -12.50
CA THR A 42 -17.42 -0.07 -13.67
C THR A 42 -16.84 -1.42 -13.22
N LYS A 43 -16.94 -2.45 -14.08
CA LYS A 43 -16.32 -3.76 -13.80
C LYS A 43 -14.81 -3.66 -13.55
N THR A 44 -14.12 -2.76 -14.24
CA THR A 44 -12.68 -2.53 -14.07
C THR A 44 -12.36 -1.84 -12.75
N ALA A 45 -13.18 -0.88 -12.32
CA ALA A 45 -13.05 -0.25 -11.01
C ALA A 45 -13.35 -1.24 -9.87
N GLN A 46 -14.34 -2.11 -10.04
CA GLN A 46 -14.62 -3.17 -9.08
C GLN A 46 -13.41 -4.10 -8.90
N LYS A 47 -12.82 -4.57 -10.00
CA LYS A 47 -11.62 -5.42 -9.95
C LYS A 47 -10.42 -4.73 -9.28
N ALA A 48 -10.27 -3.42 -9.48
CA ALA A 48 -9.25 -2.65 -8.78
C ALA A 48 -9.50 -2.60 -7.26
N LEU A 49 -10.76 -2.48 -6.81
CA LEU A 49 -11.09 -2.57 -5.38
C LEU A 49 -10.82 -3.96 -4.80
N GLU A 50 -11.11 -5.02 -5.55
CA GLU A 50 -10.80 -6.40 -5.14
C GLU A 50 -9.29 -6.57 -4.95
N THR A 51 -8.48 -6.06 -5.88
CA THR A 51 -7.00 -6.07 -5.78
C THR A 51 -6.53 -5.33 -4.52
N VAL A 52 -7.09 -4.15 -4.24
CA VAL A 52 -6.78 -3.40 -3.01
C VAL A 52 -7.12 -4.21 -1.77
N SER A 53 -8.29 -4.86 -1.74
CA SER A 53 -8.70 -5.68 -0.61
C SER A 53 -7.77 -6.88 -0.41
N ASP A 54 -7.36 -7.53 -1.50
CA ASP A 54 -6.45 -8.68 -1.44
C ASP A 54 -5.07 -8.26 -0.91
N GLU A 55 -4.54 -7.14 -1.37
CA GLU A 55 -3.24 -6.65 -0.88
C GLU A 55 -3.33 -6.18 0.58
N ILE A 56 -4.44 -5.57 1.02
CA ILE A 56 -4.65 -5.26 2.45
C ILE A 56 -4.59 -6.55 3.28
N ASN A 57 -5.23 -7.62 2.83
CA ASN A 57 -5.28 -8.88 3.56
C ASN A 57 -3.92 -9.62 3.59
N LYS A 58 -3.07 -9.41 2.57
CA LYS A 58 -1.71 -9.96 2.52
C LYS A 58 -0.68 -9.09 3.24
N SER A 59 -0.95 -7.80 3.35
CA SER A 59 -0.04 -6.84 3.95
C SER A 59 -0.13 -6.90 5.47
N PHE A 60 1.02 -6.75 6.11
CA PHE A 60 1.12 -6.63 7.56
C PHE A 60 2.14 -5.54 7.88
N ALA A 61 1.76 -4.61 8.75
CA ALA A 61 2.64 -3.57 9.27
C ALA A 61 2.74 -3.72 10.78
N THR A 62 3.95 -3.60 11.30
CA THR A 62 4.18 -3.55 12.75
C THR A 62 4.40 -2.12 13.22
N LEU A 63 4.03 -1.85 14.47
CA LEU A 63 4.44 -0.60 15.10
C LEU A 63 5.91 -0.68 15.46
N GLN A 64 6.61 0.45 15.35
CA GLN A 64 7.97 0.56 15.82
C GLN A 64 8.03 0.29 17.33
N ASN A 65 8.90 -0.62 17.75
CA ASN A 65 9.24 -0.82 19.15
C ASN A 65 10.31 0.21 19.58
N PRO A 66 10.02 1.15 20.50
CA PRO A 66 10.98 2.18 20.90
C PRO A 66 12.27 1.61 21.53
N ASP A 67 12.18 0.42 22.12
CA ASP A 67 13.28 -0.22 22.86
C ASP A 67 14.26 -0.95 21.94
N LEU A 68 13.91 -1.13 20.65
CA LEU A 68 14.76 -1.80 19.66
C LEU A 68 15.39 -0.80 18.68
N PRO A 69 16.69 -0.92 18.38
CA PRO A 69 17.32 -0.04 17.40
C PRO A 69 16.74 -0.30 16.00
N LEU A 70 16.42 0.78 15.29
CA LEU A 70 16.07 0.73 13.88
C LEU A 70 17.32 0.41 13.05
N ARG A 71 17.24 -0.60 12.18
CA ARG A 71 18.37 -1.05 11.36
C ARG A 71 18.05 -0.95 9.87
N LEU A 72 19.08 -0.64 9.10
CA LEU A 72 19.07 -0.69 7.64
C LEU A 72 19.82 -1.94 7.19
N PHE A 73 19.13 -2.88 6.56
CA PHE A 73 19.71 -4.08 5.98
C PHE A 73 19.99 -3.84 4.50
N LEU A 74 21.27 -3.80 4.12
CA LEU A 74 21.67 -3.68 2.73
C LEU A 74 21.87 -5.07 2.12
N ILE A 75 21.04 -5.40 1.12
CA ILE A 75 21.11 -6.64 0.36
C ILE A 75 21.77 -6.31 -0.98
N LEU A 76 23.06 -6.61 -1.08
CA LEU A 76 23.82 -6.38 -2.30
C LEU A 76 23.54 -7.52 -3.30
N ARG A 77 22.90 -7.20 -4.42
CA ARG A 77 22.76 -8.09 -5.59
C ARG A 77 23.59 -7.53 -6.74
N SER A 78 23.96 -8.39 -7.68
CA SER A 78 24.92 -8.10 -8.75
C SER A 78 24.60 -6.87 -9.62
N PHE A 79 23.33 -6.45 -9.68
CA PHE A 79 22.90 -5.35 -10.55
C PHE A 79 22.28 -4.16 -9.81
N GLN A 80 21.63 -4.36 -8.66
CA GLN A 80 21.06 -3.29 -7.83
C GLN A 80 21.08 -3.69 -6.35
N PRO A 81 21.55 -2.80 -5.45
CA PRO A 81 21.40 -3.02 -4.02
C PRO A 81 19.94 -2.79 -3.60
N TYR A 82 19.42 -3.66 -2.75
CA TYR A 82 18.15 -3.45 -2.06
C TYR A 82 18.44 -3.04 -0.62
N ALA A 83 17.54 -2.25 -0.04
CA ALA A 83 17.63 -1.88 1.36
C ALA A 83 16.30 -2.17 2.05
N LEU A 84 16.36 -2.76 3.24
CA LEU A 84 15.20 -2.98 4.11
C LEU A 84 15.41 -2.20 5.40
N ILE A 85 14.37 -1.52 5.88
CA ILE A 85 14.36 -0.90 7.19
C ILE A 85 13.56 -1.82 8.11
N GLY A 86 14.10 -2.13 9.29
CA GLY A 86 13.39 -3.01 10.21
C GLY A 86 14.01 -3.09 11.59
N GLN A 87 13.28 -3.75 12.48
CA GLN A 87 13.71 -4.04 13.83
C GLN A 87 13.87 -5.55 13.98
N CYS A 88 14.96 -5.98 14.60
CA CYS A 88 15.24 -7.39 14.83
C CYS A 88 15.38 -7.60 16.33
N ASP A 89 14.57 -8.48 16.90
CA ASP A 89 14.77 -8.90 18.28
C ASP A 89 15.68 -10.14 18.27
N VAL A 90 16.91 -9.95 18.76
CA VAL A 90 17.94 -10.99 18.79
C VAL A 90 17.61 -12.06 19.85
N GLN A 91 16.74 -11.76 20.83
CA GLN A 91 16.33 -12.72 21.86
C GLN A 91 15.22 -13.67 21.35
N GLU A 92 14.31 -13.18 20.50
CA GLU A 92 13.18 -13.97 19.98
C GLU A 92 13.43 -14.62 18.59
N HIS A 93 14.58 -14.40 17.96
CA HIS A 93 14.86 -14.85 16.58
C HIS A 93 13.77 -14.40 15.58
N ARG A 94 13.14 -13.23 15.79
CA ARG A 94 12.10 -12.68 14.92
C ARG A 94 12.58 -11.38 14.25
N LEU A 95 12.42 -11.34 12.92
CA LEU A 95 12.61 -10.16 12.09
C LEU A 95 11.26 -9.45 11.94
N TRP A 96 11.18 -8.20 12.39
CA TRP A 96 10.04 -7.33 12.19
C TRP A 96 10.35 -6.34 11.06
N LEU A 97 9.68 -6.52 9.92
CA LEU A 97 9.76 -5.59 8.79
C LEU A 97 8.79 -4.43 9.03
N LEU A 98 9.28 -3.22 8.78
CA LEU A 98 8.50 -1.98 8.78
C LEU A 98 8.25 -1.54 7.35
#